data_AF-A0A9D9R731-F1
#
_entry.id   AF-A0A9D9R731-F1
#
_cell.length_a   1.000
_cell.length_b   1.000
_cell.length_c   1.000
_cell.angle_alpha   90.00
_cell.angle_beta   90.00
_cell.angle_gamma   90.00
#
_symmetry.space_group_name_H-M   'P 1'
#
loop_
_entity.id
_entity.type
_entity.pdbx_description
1 polymer ?
#
loop_
_entity_poly.entity_id
_entity_poly.type
_entity_poly.pdbx_seq_one_letter_code
_entity_poly.pdbx_strand_id
1 'polypeptide(L)'
;MARLRTLLALGPLWIWVGLLGPAQAAERAYDGAAKAWVSNGQLCLGLEPSYEVAGLMADAATTGQHQVMLDALLVHKNNQVVWQAHAPKVGATTLAMQSQTCLPYGETPAAMSEVIPAQPLSQGLYTVMLVGSDEQNQRAWFYQHFCVGPNPSRLSVTAATFNAAAKRWQCA
;
A
#
# COMPACT_ATOMS: atom_id res chain seq x y z
N MET A 1 1.16 22.84 -73.47
CA MET A 1 1.65 23.96 -72.63
C MET A 1 1.40 23.54 -71.18
N ALA A 2 2.45 23.19 -70.42
CA ALA A 2 3.01 24.01 -69.31
C ALA A 2 1.96 24.26 -68.21
N ARG A 3 2.13 24.02 -66.90
CA ARG A 3 3.23 23.74 -65.95
C ARG A 3 2.50 23.36 -64.63
N LEU A 4 2.90 22.31 -63.90
CA LEU A 4 3.86 22.32 -62.78
C LEU A 4 3.26 22.68 -61.39
N ARG A 5 3.31 21.69 -60.47
CA ARG A 5 3.49 21.75 -58.99
C ARG A 5 2.37 22.45 -58.18
N THR A 6 1.91 21.94 -57.03
CA THR A 6 2.69 21.57 -55.85
C THR A 6 1.84 20.69 -54.91
N LEU A 7 2.46 19.65 -54.37
CA LEU A 7 1.95 18.79 -53.30
C LEU A 7 1.83 19.56 -51.97
N LEU A 8 0.67 19.50 -51.33
CA LEU A 8 0.53 19.69 -49.89
C LEU A 8 -0.05 18.39 -49.33
N ALA A 9 0.86 17.58 -48.75
CA ALA A 9 0.52 16.33 -48.09
C ALA A 9 -0.27 16.65 -46.81
N LEU A 10 -1.58 16.43 -46.86
CA LEU A 10 -2.42 16.27 -45.67
C LEU A 10 -2.08 14.92 -45.05
N GLY A 11 -1.13 14.89 -44.12
CA GLY A 11 -0.90 13.72 -43.28
C GLY A 11 -2.05 13.60 -42.29
N PRO A 12 -2.81 12.49 -42.26
CA PRO A 12 -3.72 12.25 -41.17
C PRO A 12 -2.98 11.46 -40.08
N LEU A 13 -3.69 11.31 -38.95
CA LEU A 13 -3.72 10.08 -38.15
C LEU A 13 -2.85 10.00 -36.86
N TRP A 14 -3.60 9.91 -35.76
CA TRP A 14 -3.33 9.30 -34.45
C TRP A 14 -2.52 10.08 -33.42
N ILE A 15 -3.18 11.03 -32.76
CA ILE A 15 -2.92 11.26 -31.34
C ILE A 15 -3.50 10.05 -30.58
N TRP A 16 -2.64 9.12 -30.18
CA TRP A 16 -2.96 8.18 -29.10
C TRP A 16 -2.97 8.99 -27.80
N VAL A 17 -4.10 9.62 -27.48
CA VAL A 17 -4.39 9.96 -26.08
C VAL A 17 -4.63 8.61 -25.42
N GLY A 18 -3.59 8.09 -24.76
CA GLY A 18 -3.72 6.96 -23.86
C GLY A 18 -4.74 7.32 -22.80
N LEU A 19 -5.97 6.83 -23.01
CA LEU A 19 -6.96 6.59 -21.97
C LEU A 19 -6.33 5.66 -20.93
N LEU A 20 -5.53 6.22 -20.01
CA LEU A 20 -5.43 5.69 -18.67
C LEU A 20 -6.65 6.20 -17.90
N GLY A 21 -7.82 5.73 -18.33
CA GLY A 21 -9.00 5.69 -17.48
C GLY A 21 -8.68 4.79 -16.27
N PRO A 22 -9.27 5.09 -15.10
CA PRO A 22 -8.83 4.54 -13.83
C PRO A 22 -9.11 3.04 -13.81
N ALA A 23 -8.08 2.23 -13.97
CA ALA A 23 -8.17 0.82 -13.65
C ALA A 23 -8.08 0.69 -12.13
N GLN A 24 -9.24 0.85 -11.46
CA GLN A 24 -9.68 0.16 -10.26
C GLN A 24 -10.66 1.04 -9.47
N ALA A 25 -11.94 0.94 -9.84
CA ALA A 25 -12.98 0.97 -8.81
C ALA A 25 -12.80 -0.30 -7.97
N ALA A 26 -11.97 -0.23 -6.93
CA ALA A 26 -11.84 -1.26 -5.91
C ALA A 26 -12.41 -0.70 -4.60
N GLU A 27 -13.55 -1.24 -4.21
CA GLU A 27 -14.04 -1.42 -2.84
C GLU A 27 -13.75 -0.30 -1.81
N ARG A 28 -14.82 0.41 -1.41
CA ARG A 28 -14.91 1.28 -0.21
C ARG A 28 -14.74 0.51 1.12
N ALA A 29 -13.77 -0.38 1.22
CA ALA A 29 -13.48 -1.13 2.44
C ALA A 29 -12.26 -0.59 3.20
N TYR A 30 -11.46 0.26 2.56
CA TYR A 30 -10.21 0.77 3.11
C TYR A 30 -10.07 2.27 2.86
N ASP A 31 -9.45 2.94 3.82
CA ASP A 31 -9.29 4.39 3.85
C ASP A 31 -8.01 4.82 3.11
N GLY A 32 -6.98 3.97 3.04
CA GLY A 32 -5.75 4.29 2.31
C GLY A 32 -4.90 3.09 1.91
N ALA A 33 -3.79 3.37 1.23
CA ALA A 33 -2.81 2.37 0.87
C ALA A 33 -1.74 2.22 1.97
N ALA A 34 -1.44 0.98 2.33
CA ALA A 34 -0.21 0.67 3.04
C ALA A 34 0.96 0.59 2.04
N LYS A 35 2.18 0.58 2.56
CA LYS A 35 3.41 0.51 1.78
C LYS A 35 4.33 -0.57 2.32
N ALA A 36 4.98 -1.29 1.42
CA ALA A 36 6.02 -2.26 1.75
C ALA A 36 7.27 -1.98 0.90
N TRP A 37 8.44 -1.84 1.53
CA TRP A 37 9.70 -1.56 0.84
C TRP A 37 10.89 -2.14 1.59
N VAL A 38 12.06 -2.18 0.95
CA VAL A 38 13.31 -2.58 1.62
C VAL A 38 14.08 -1.32 2.04
N SER A 39 14.46 -1.26 3.31
CA SER A 39 15.36 -0.22 3.85
C SER A 39 16.41 -0.88 4.73
N ASN A 40 17.69 -0.52 4.56
CA ASN A 40 18.80 -1.09 5.34
C ASN A 40 18.82 -2.63 5.38
N GLY A 41 18.37 -3.29 4.31
CA GLY A 41 18.29 -4.76 4.22
C GLY A 41 17.09 -5.40 4.92
N GLN A 42 16.19 -4.62 5.50
CA GLN A 42 14.99 -5.08 6.21
C GLN A 42 13.71 -4.75 5.43
N LEU A 43 12.66 -5.55 5.62
CA LEU A 43 11.32 -5.26 5.11
C LEU A 43 10.69 -4.20 6.02
N CYS A 44 10.41 -3.03 5.47
CA CYS A 44 9.64 -1.98 6.11
C CYS A 44 8.18 -2.06 5.69
N LEU A 45 7.28 -1.92 6.67
CA LEU A 45 5.86 -1.69 6.48
C LEU A 45 5.51 -0.27 6.93
N GLY A 46 4.60 0.40 6.23
CA GLY A 46 4.22 1.77 6.55
C GLY A 46 2.99 2.23 5.77
N LEU A 47 2.77 3.54 5.74
CA LEU A 47 1.63 4.18 5.08
C LEU A 47 2.07 4.93 3.82
N GLU A 48 1.23 4.98 2.80
CA GLU A 48 1.39 5.95 1.71
C GLU A 48 1.04 7.39 2.18
N PRO A 49 1.47 8.44 1.46
CA PRO A 49 1.27 9.85 1.84
C PRO A 49 -0.18 10.33 1.94
N SER A 50 -1.14 9.60 1.37
CA SER A 50 -2.54 10.04 1.26
C SER A 50 -3.53 8.93 1.61
N TYR A 51 -4.64 9.31 2.23
CA TYR A 51 -5.76 8.43 2.55
C TYR A 51 -7.07 9.23 2.62
N GLU A 52 -8.20 8.59 2.35
CA GLU A 52 -9.53 9.17 2.46
C GLU A 52 -10.04 9.06 3.90
N VAL A 53 -10.66 10.12 4.44
CA VAL A 53 -11.31 10.08 5.76
C VAL A 53 -12.81 9.98 5.55
N ALA A 54 -13.48 9.06 6.26
CA ALA A 54 -14.92 8.90 6.15
C ALA A 54 -15.68 10.12 6.69
N GLY A 55 -16.57 10.72 5.89
CA GLY A 55 -17.40 11.86 6.28
C GLY A 55 -18.40 12.31 5.21
N LEU A 56 -19.39 13.14 5.60
CA LEU A 56 -20.40 13.71 4.68
C LEU A 56 -19.80 14.64 3.60
N MET A 57 -18.54 15.02 3.77
CA MET A 57 -17.69 15.74 2.82
C MET A 57 -16.36 14.97 2.74
N ALA A 58 -16.35 13.83 2.05
CA ALA A 58 -15.15 13.01 1.93
C ALA A 58 -14.07 13.77 1.15
N ASP A 59 -13.09 14.30 1.87
CA ASP A 59 -11.89 14.91 1.31
C ASP A 59 -10.69 13.97 1.51
N ALA A 60 -9.80 13.95 0.52
CA ALA A 60 -8.54 13.21 0.64
C ALA A 60 -7.64 13.89 1.69
N ALA A 61 -7.29 13.17 2.75
CA ALA A 61 -6.32 13.60 3.75
C ALA A 61 -4.91 13.18 3.35
N THR A 62 -3.91 13.89 3.89
CA THR A 62 -2.51 13.52 3.75
C THR A 62 -1.96 13.09 5.11
N THR A 63 -1.18 12.00 5.15
CA THR A 63 -0.55 11.47 6.38
C THR A 63 0.50 12.43 6.98
N GLY A 64 0.82 13.54 6.30
CA GLY A 64 1.64 14.63 6.81
C GLY A 64 0.85 15.78 7.44
N GLN A 65 -0.45 15.92 7.15
CA GLN A 65 -1.33 16.93 7.73
C GLN A 65 -2.20 16.37 8.87
N HIS A 66 -2.45 15.06 8.86
CA HIS A 66 -3.14 14.35 9.94
C HIS A 66 -2.23 13.22 10.44
N GLN A 67 -1.92 13.22 11.73
CA GLN A 67 -1.18 12.11 12.33
C GLN A 67 -2.09 10.90 12.49
N VAL A 68 -1.66 9.76 11.94
CA VAL A 68 -2.33 8.47 12.13
C VAL A 68 -1.65 7.74 13.28
N MET A 69 -2.38 7.46 14.35
CA MET A 69 -1.90 6.66 15.48
C MET A 69 -2.14 5.19 15.19
N LEU A 70 -1.08 4.37 15.15
CA LEU A 70 -1.21 2.95 14.85
C LEU A 70 -1.85 2.19 16.01
N ASP A 71 -2.98 1.55 15.74
CA ASP A 71 -3.73 0.74 16.69
C ASP A 71 -3.47 -0.75 16.51
N ALA A 72 -3.29 -1.21 15.27
CA ALA A 72 -3.05 -2.60 14.97
C ALA A 72 -2.24 -2.82 13.69
N LEU A 73 -1.54 -3.94 13.67
CA LEU A 73 -0.73 -4.42 12.56
C LEU A 73 -1.08 -5.89 12.35
N LEU A 74 -1.49 -6.24 11.13
CA LEU A 74 -1.68 -7.62 10.68
C LEU A 74 -0.87 -7.86 9.42
N VAL A 75 -0.16 -8.99 9.37
CA VAL A 75 0.46 -9.47 8.13
C VAL A 75 0.00 -10.88 7.85
N HIS A 76 -0.45 -11.09 6.62
CA HIS A 76 -0.80 -12.40 6.09
C HIS A 76 0.22 -12.84 5.06
N LYS A 77 0.46 -14.15 4.99
CA LYS A 77 1.12 -14.83 3.88
C LYS A 77 0.17 -15.88 3.32
N ASN A 78 -0.13 -15.83 2.02
CA ASN A 78 -1.08 -16.76 1.39
C ASN A 78 -2.40 -16.92 2.19
N ASN A 79 -2.96 -15.80 2.66
CA ASN A 79 -4.16 -15.69 3.52
C ASN A 79 -4.06 -16.26 4.94
N GLN A 80 -2.89 -16.70 5.40
CA GLN A 80 -2.66 -17.09 6.80
C GLN A 80 -2.00 -15.95 7.57
N VAL A 81 -2.48 -15.64 8.78
CA VAL A 81 -1.85 -14.63 9.64
C VAL A 81 -0.46 -15.13 10.05
N VAL A 82 0.56 -14.36 9.75
CA VAL A 82 1.97 -14.66 10.06
C VAL A 82 2.61 -13.66 10.99
N TRP A 83 1.95 -12.53 11.27
CA TRP A 83 2.34 -11.56 12.29
C TRP A 83 1.13 -10.73 12.71
N GLN A 84 0.98 -10.48 14.01
CA GLN A 84 -0.08 -9.63 14.54
C GLN A 84 0.38 -8.91 15.81
N ALA A 85 0.14 -7.61 15.87
CA ALA A 85 0.35 -6.78 17.07
C ALA A 85 -0.77 -5.75 17.22
N HIS A 86 -1.02 -5.28 18.46
CA HIS A 86 -1.98 -4.21 18.74
C HIS A 86 -1.45 -3.23 19.79
N ALA A 87 -1.88 -1.97 19.71
CA ALA A 87 -1.69 -1.00 20.77
C ALA A 87 -2.63 -1.31 21.97
N PRO A 88 -2.20 -1.07 23.21
CA PRO A 88 -3.07 -1.19 24.38
C PRO A 88 -4.22 -0.19 24.30
N LYS A 89 -5.44 -0.61 24.68
CA LYS A 89 -6.65 0.23 24.58
C LYS A 89 -6.71 1.41 25.57
N VAL A 90 -5.84 1.47 26.59
CA VAL A 90 -5.92 2.47 27.67
C VAL A 90 -4.54 2.96 28.07
N GLY A 91 -4.31 4.27 28.03
CA GLY A 91 -3.18 4.95 28.68
C GLY A 91 -1.80 4.71 28.08
N ALA A 92 -1.70 4.05 26.93
CA ALA A 92 -0.44 3.77 26.27
C ALA A 92 -0.07 4.85 25.24
N THR A 93 1.22 5.11 25.12
CA THR A 93 1.79 5.89 24.01
C THR A 93 1.50 5.14 22.71
N THR A 94 0.69 5.73 21.83
CA THR A 94 0.45 5.21 20.48
C THR A 94 1.60 5.57 19.56
N LEU A 95 1.83 4.76 18.53
CA LEU A 95 2.85 5.06 17.52
C LEU A 95 2.28 5.98 16.45
N ALA A 96 2.76 7.22 16.38
CA ALA A 96 2.43 8.12 15.29
C ALA A 96 3.11 7.66 13.99
N MET A 97 2.29 7.40 12.97
CA MET A 97 2.72 6.99 11.64
C MET A 97 2.78 8.18 10.70
N GLN A 98 3.89 8.29 9.98
CA GLN A 98 4.09 9.19 8.85
C GLN A 98 4.43 8.35 7.62
N SER A 99 4.37 8.95 6.43
CA SER A 99 4.67 8.25 5.17
C SER A 99 6.09 7.66 5.08
N GLN A 100 7.03 8.16 5.90
CA GLN A 100 8.40 7.66 5.98
C GLN A 100 8.63 6.70 7.16
N THR A 101 7.64 6.50 8.04
CA THR A 101 7.78 5.62 9.19
C THR A 101 7.94 4.17 8.71
N CYS A 102 9.11 3.59 8.97
CA CYS A 102 9.37 2.17 8.74
C CYS A 102 9.03 1.37 10.00
N LEU A 103 8.11 0.42 9.88
CA LEU A 103 7.92 -0.67 10.82
C LEU A 103 8.71 -1.87 10.30
N PRO A 104 9.87 -2.21 10.90
CA PRO A 104 10.64 -3.36 10.46
C PRO A 104 9.86 -4.64 10.71
N TYR A 105 9.78 -5.51 9.71
CA TYR A 105 9.05 -6.77 9.82
C TYR A 105 9.62 -7.64 10.93
N GLY A 106 8.76 -8.05 11.86
CA GLY A 106 9.13 -8.86 13.03
C GLY A 106 9.68 -8.08 14.21
N GLU A 107 9.76 -6.75 14.11
CA GLU A 107 10.10 -5.89 15.24
C GLU A 107 8.83 -5.19 15.71
N THR A 108 8.23 -5.70 16.79
CA THR A 108 7.03 -5.10 17.36
C THR A 108 7.39 -3.77 18.02
N PRO A 109 6.77 -2.63 17.64
CA PRO A 109 7.04 -1.35 18.27
C PRO A 109 6.77 -1.39 19.78
N ALA A 110 7.55 -0.66 20.57
CA ALA A 110 7.40 -0.63 22.04
C ALA A 110 6.00 -0.17 22.51
N ALA A 111 5.30 0.60 21.67
CA ALA A 111 3.92 1.05 21.86
C ALA A 111 2.86 -0.07 21.69
N MET A 112 3.27 -1.27 21.26
CA MET A 112 2.37 -2.35 20.88
C MET A 112 2.72 -3.65 21.61
N SER A 113 1.71 -4.51 21.76
CA SER A 113 1.85 -5.87 22.24
C SER A 113 1.69 -6.84 21.09
N GLU A 114 2.64 -7.76 20.97
CA GLU A 114 2.59 -8.83 19.98
C GLU A 114 1.55 -9.89 20.39
N VAL A 115 0.71 -10.29 19.45
CA VAL A 115 -0.31 -11.35 19.62
C VAL A 115 0.13 -12.64 18.95
N ILE A 116 0.60 -12.52 17.71
CA ILE A 116 1.14 -13.62 16.91
C ILE A 116 2.54 -13.18 16.49
N PRO A 117 3.60 -13.90 16.89
CA PRO A 117 4.96 -13.55 16.52
C PRO A 117 5.18 -13.65 15.02
N ALA A 118 6.00 -12.76 14.49
CA ALA A 118 6.36 -12.79 13.07
C ALA A 118 7.05 -14.10 12.70
N GLN A 119 6.53 -14.78 11.69
CA GLN A 119 7.20 -15.93 11.10
C GLN A 119 8.38 -15.47 10.22
N PRO A 120 9.43 -16.30 10.06
CA PRO A 120 10.54 -15.95 9.18
C PRO A 120 10.09 -15.60 7.75
N LEU A 121 10.62 -14.51 7.21
CA LEU A 121 10.35 -14.12 5.84
C LEU A 121 10.82 -15.21 4.87
N SER A 122 9.95 -15.50 3.93
CA SER A 122 10.20 -16.44 2.84
C SER A 122 9.45 -15.97 1.60
N GLN A 123 9.87 -16.45 0.44
CA GLN A 123 9.23 -16.09 -0.83
C GLN A 123 7.70 -16.28 -0.77
N GLY A 124 6.98 -15.35 -1.38
CA GLY A 124 5.55 -15.49 -1.60
C GLY A 124 4.78 -14.17 -1.61
N LEU A 125 3.47 -14.32 -1.70
CA LEU A 125 2.50 -13.23 -1.62
C LEU A 125 2.17 -12.94 -0.17
N TYR A 126 2.28 -11.67 0.19
CA TYR A 126 1.93 -11.13 1.49
C TYR A 126 0.85 -10.06 1.36
N THR A 127 0.11 -9.89 2.44
CA THR A 127 -0.82 -8.77 2.64
C THR A 127 -0.47 -8.12 3.96
N VAL A 128 -0.29 -6.81 3.97
CA VAL A 128 -0.22 -6.03 5.21
C VAL A 128 -1.51 -5.26 5.38
N MET A 129 -2.00 -5.23 6.61
CA MET A 129 -3.09 -4.39 7.06
C MET A 129 -2.61 -3.58 8.28
N LEU A 130 -2.66 -2.27 8.15
CA LEU A 130 -2.42 -1.34 9.25
C LEU A 130 -3.74 -0.70 9.61
N VAL A 131 -4.05 -0.67 10.90
CA VAL A 131 -5.22 0.01 11.42
C VAL A 131 -4.70 1.12 12.30
N GLY A 132 -5.16 2.34 12.05
CA GLY A 132 -4.87 3.46 12.91
C GLY A 132 -6.11 4.28 13.21
N SER A 133 -5.93 5.25 14.07
CA SER A 133 -6.93 6.27 14.38
C SER A 133 -6.31 7.65 14.19
N ASP A 134 -7.10 8.60 13.69
CA ASP A 134 -6.68 10.00 13.65
C ASP A 134 -6.89 10.70 15.00
N GLU A 135 -6.56 12.00 15.05
CA GLU A 135 -6.71 12.84 16.25
C GLU A 135 -8.16 12.97 16.75
N GLN A 136 -9.15 12.66 15.90
CA GLN A 136 -10.57 12.68 16.21
C GLN A 136 -11.07 11.28 16.62
N ASN A 137 -10.15 10.32 16.79
CA ASN A 137 -10.43 8.93 17.10
C ASN A 137 -11.27 8.24 16.01
N GLN A 138 -11.17 8.73 14.77
CA GLN A 138 -11.76 8.07 13.61
C GLN A 138 -10.80 6.99 13.13
N ARG A 139 -11.30 5.76 13.04
CA ARG A 139 -10.51 4.62 12.58
C ARG A 139 -10.30 4.69 11.06
N ALA A 140 -9.05 4.45 10.65
CA ALA A 140 -8.63 4.32 9.27
C ALA A 140 -7.93 2.96 9.03
N TRP A 141 -8.24 2.33 7.89
CA TRP A 141 -7.69 1.06 7.45
C TRP A 141 -6.80 1.25 6.24
N PHE A 142 -5.59 0.70 6.31
CA PHE A 142 -4.60 0.75 5.23
C PHE A 142 -4.20 -0.65 4.83
N TYR A 143 -4.18 -0.93 3.53
CA TYR A 143 -3.90 -2.27 3.03
C TYR A 143 -2.96 -2.25 1.82
N GLN A 144 -2.19 -3.32 1.65
CA GLN A 144 -1.36 -3.54 0.46
C GLN A 144 -1.07 -5.03 0.27
N HIS A 145 -1.12 -5.48 -0.98
CA HIS A 145 -0.56 -6.77 -1.41
C HIS A 145 0.83 -6.59 -2.00
N PHE A 146 1.80 -7.38 -1.55
CA PHE A 146 3.19 -7.31 -2.03
C PHE A 146 3.83 -8.70 -2.08
N CYS A 147 4.90 -8.80 -2.84
CA CYS A 147 5.65 -10.03 -3.05
C CYS A 147 7.04 -9.92 -2.45
N VAL A 148 7.41 -10.93 -1.67
CA VAL A 148 8.79 -11.12 -1.20
C VAL A 148 9.51 -12.04 -2.18
N GLY A 149 10.68 -11.60 -2.66
CA GLY A 149 11.45 -12.31 -3.66
C GLY A 149 12.04 -13.65 -3.19
N PRO A 150 12.58 -14.46 -4.14
CA PRO A 150 13.08 -15.81 -3.87
C PRO A 150 14.39 -15.87 -3.10
N ASN A 151 15.15 -14.76 -3.04
CA ASN A 151 16.52 -14.79 -2.52
C ASN A 151 16.55 -14.40 -1.03
N PRO A 152 16.76 -15.35 -0.10
CA PRO A 152 16.82 -15.04 1.33
C PRO A 152 18.09 -14.24 1.70
N SER A 153 19.14 -14.30 0.88
CA SER A 153 20.38 -13.53 1.09
C SER A 153 20.30 -12.10 0.55
N ARG A 154 19.29 -11.78 -0.26
CA ARG A 154 19.00 -10.43 -0.75
C ARG A 154 17.50 -10.22 -0.78
N LEU A 155 16.98 -9.67 0.31
CA LEU A 155 15.58 -9.31 0.42
C LEU A 155 15.18 -8.36 -0.71
N SER A 156 14.07 -8.68 -1.38
CA SER A 156 13.44 -7.82 -2.37
C SER A 156 11.93 -7.83 -2.19
N VAL A 157 11.32 -6.70 -2.50
CA VAL A 157 9.88 -6.47 -2.38
C VAL A 157 9.38 -5.86 -3.68
N THR A 158 8.29 -6.39 -4.22
CA THR A 158 7.60 -5.83 -5.39
C THR A 158 6.10 -5.76 -5.14
N ALA A 159 5.40 -4.88 -5.86
CA ALA A 159 3.95 -4.86 -5.83
C ALA A 159 3.38 -6.18 -6.39
N ALA A 160 2.37 -6.73 -5.72
CA ALA A 160 1.63 -7.86 -6.27
C ALA A 160 0.75 -7.38 -7.45
N THR A 161 0.41 -8.30 -8.35
CA THR A 161 -0.49 -8.00 -9.47
C THR A 161 -1.81 -8.75 -9.30
N PHE A 162 -2.92 -8.08 -9.62
CA PHE A 162 -4.22 -8.73 -9.60
C PHE A 162 -4.46 -9.46 -10.92
N ASN A 163 -4.61 -10.77 -10.86
CA ASN A 163 -5.02 -11.58 -11.99
C ASN A 163 -6.54 -11.61 -12.08
N ALA A 164 -7.10 -10.83 -13.01
CA ALA A 164 -8.55 -10.72 -13.19
C ALA A 164 -9.22 -12.05 -13.61
N ALA A 165 -8.54 -12.88 -14.42
CA ALA A 165 -9.08 -14.16 -14.86
C ALA A 165 -9.22 -15.16 -13.69
N ALA A 166 -8.20 -15.21 -12.83
CA ALA A 166 -8.19 -16.08 -11.64
C ALA A 166 -8.81 -15.41 -10.40
N LYS A 167 -9.23 -14.14 -10.49
CA LYS A 167 -9.75 -13.30 -9.39
C LYS A 167 -8.89 -13.35 -8.13
N ARG A 168 -7.56 -13.30 -8.30
CA ARG A 168 -6.61 -13.39 -7.18
C ARG A 168 -5.38 -12.53 -7.40
N TRP A 169 -4.80 -12.09 -6.30
CA TRP A 169 -3.46 -11.50 -6.28
C TRP A 169 -2.40 -12.57 -6.54
N GLN A 170 -1.33 -12.19 -7.24
CA GLN A 170 -0.20 -13.06 -7.53
C GLN A 170 1.10 -12.28 -7.60
N CYS A 171 2.20 -13.00 -7.38
CA CYS A 171 3.53 -12.52 -7.75
C CYS A 171 3.74 -12.70 -9.25
N ALA A 172 4.50 -11.77 -9.85
CA ALA A 172 4.90 -11.84 -11.25
C ALA A 172 5.89 -13.00 -11.50
#